data_AF-A0A1T5EWT8-F1
#
_entry.id   AF-A0A1T5EWT8-F1
#
_cell.length_a   1.000
_cell.length_b   1.000
_cell.length_c   1.000
_cell.angle_alpha   90.00
_cell.angle_beta   90.00
_cell.angle_gamma   90.00
#
_symmetry.space_group_name_H-M   'P 1'
#
loop_
_entity.id
_entity.type
_entity.pdbx_description
1 polymer ?
#
loop_
_entity_poly.entity_id
_entity_poly.type
_entity_poly.pdbx_seq_one_letter_code
_entity_poly.pdbx_strand_id
1 'polypeptide(L)'
;MASTHVGQANQSDLVSVDVSGAAVLSGAAREVFDSAIKQYAVELLDEVSLYELQHRRNTSIVPQYTSAQVATAEVVIRNRGITVPGRSWWLVVGKVFIYILAIAIGVSSNLMIQSEPWLLPSAGWMAVFCLCVPSAVSVLVAIEVAEHKERNR
;
A
#
# COMPACT_ATOMS: atom_id res chain seq x y z
N MET A 1 -28.86 -12.28 32.24
CA MET A 1 -28.36 -13.31 31.30
C MET A 1 -28.99 -13.00 29.95
N ALA A 2 -28.26 -12.33 29.07
CA ALA A 2 -28.78 -11.90 27.77
C ALA A 2 -28.72 -13.08 26.79
N SER A 3 -29.89 -13.52 26.32
CA SER A 3 -29.99 -14.52 25.26
C SER A 3 -29.60 -13.89 23.93
N THR A 4 -28.43 -14.26 23.42
CA THR A 4 -28.02 -14.01 22.04
C THR A 4 -28.90 -14.86 21.12
N HIS A 5 -30.00 -14.27 20.63
CA HIS A 5 -30.66 -14.75 19.43
C HIS A 5 -29.71 -14.50 18.25
N VAL A 6 -28.86 -15.49 17.95
CA VAL A 6 -28.23 -15.60 16.63
C VAL A 6 -29.38 -15.83 15.66
N GLY A 7 -29.74 -14.81 14.89
CA GLY A 7 -30.77 -14.90 13.87
C GLY A 7 -30.49 -16.10 12.97
N GLN A 8 -31.44 -17.03 12.91
CA GLN A 8 -31.45 -18.04 11.86
C GLN A 8 -31.52 -17.29 10.53
N ALA A 9 -30.42 -17.30 9.77
CA ALA A 9 -30.43 -16.82 8.40
C ALA A 9 -31.47 -17.66 7.64
N ASN A 10 -32.51 -16.99 7.11
CA ASN A 10 -33.48 -17.62 6.23
C ASN A 10 -32.72 -18.24 5.04
N GLN A 11 -33.03 -19.48 4.68
CA GLN A 11 -32.39 -20.16 3.55
C GLN A 11 -32.53 -19.37 2.22
N SER A 12 -33.47 -18.44 2.13
CA SER A 12 -33.68 -17.55 0.99
C SER A 12 -32.61 -16.45 0.83
N ASP A 13 -31.82 -16.16 1.87
CA ASP A 13 -30.74 -15.15 1.81
C ASP A 13 -29.37 -15.78 1.51
N LEU A 14 -29.33 -17.08 1.22
CA LEU A 14 -28.12 -17.78 0.79
C LEU A 14 -27.87 -17.46 -0.69
N VAL A 15 -26.94 -16.55 -0.94
CA VAL A 15 -26.39 -16.32 -2.28
C VAL A 15 -25.39 -17.43 -2.59
N SER A 16 -25.79 -18.40 -3.43
CA SER A 16 -24.86 -19.40 -3.97
C SER A 16 -24.16 -18.84 -5.20
N VAL A 17 -22.84 -18.64 -5.12
CA VAL A 17 -22.02 -18.26 -6.27
C VAL A 17 -21.37 -19.52 -6.83
N ASP A 18 -21.73 -19.89 -8.06
CA ASP A 18 -21.07 -20.99 -8.76
C ASP A 18 -19.74 -20.51 -9.34
N VAL A 19 -18.64 -21.07 -8.85
CA VAL A 19 -17.29 -20.73 -9.30
C VAL A 19 -16.87 -21.73 -10.36
N SER A 20 -16.69 -21.27 -11.60
CA SER A 20 -16.28 -22.13 -12.71
C SER A 20 -15.00 -22.91 -12.38
N GLY A 21 -15.04 -24.24 -12.52
CA GLY A 21 -13.92 -25.14 -12.22
C GLY A 21 -13.87 -25.65 -10.78
N ALA A 22 -14.64 -25.08 -9.85
CA ALA A 22 -14.66 -25.53 -8.46
C ALA A 22 -15.32 -26.92 -8.29
N ALA A 23 -16.20 -27.31 -9.21
CA ALA A 23 -16.78 -28.65 -9.28
C ALA A 23 -15.77 -29.73 -9.74
N VAL A 24 -14.64 -29.33 -10.31
CA VAL A 24 -13.55 -30.25 -10.72
C VAL A 24 -12.66 -30.60 -9.53
N LEU A 25 -12.70 -29.80 -8.45
CA LEU A 25 -11.97 -30.05 -7.22
C LEU A 25 -12.69 -31.13 -6.41
N SER A 26 -11.95 -32.17 -5.99
CA SER A 26 -12.45 -33.25 -5.13
C SER A 26 -11.49 -33.53 -3.97
N GLY A 27 -12.01 -34.13 -2.90
CA GLY A 27 -11.24 -34.49 -1.71
C GLY A 27 -10.66 -33.28 -0.96
N ALA A 28 -9.44 -33.42 -0.44
CA ALA A 28 -8.79 -32.41 0.39
C ALA A 28 -8.60 -31.04 -0.31
N ALA A 29 -8.45 -31.02 -1.64
CA ALA A 29 -8.32 -29.77 -2.39
C ALA A 29 -9.61 -28.94 -2.35
N ARG A 30 -10.77 -29.61 -2.32
CA ARG A 30 -12.08 -28.96 -2.19
C ARG A 30 -12.26 -28.35 -0.81
N GLU A 31 -11.86 -29.06 0.24
CA GLU A 31 -11.94 -28.57 1.63
C GLU A 31 -11.07 -27.33 1.85
N VAL A 32 -9.84 -27.32 1.32
CA VAL A 32 -8.93 -26.17 1.39
C VAL A 32 -9.52 -24.98 0.64
N PHE A 33 -10.08 -25.21 -0.56
CA PHE A 33 -10.73 -24.17 -1.34
C PHE A 33 -11.95 -23.58 -0.64
N ASP A 34 -12.84 -24.43 -0.10
CA ASP A 34 -14.04 -23.98 0.63
C ASP A 34 -13.65 -23.22 1.91
N SER A 35 -12.60 -23.63 2.60
CA SER A 35 -12.06 -22.90 3.75
C SER A 35 -11.51 -21.52 3.35
N ALA A 36 -10.74 -21.46 2.26
CA ALA A 36 -10.15 -20.22 1.77
C ALA A 36 -11.22 -19.22 1.32
N ILE A 37 -12.26 -19.68 0.61
CA ILE A 37 -13.38 -18.82 0.21
C ILE A 37 -14.17 -18.32 1.41
N LYS A 38 -14.45 -19.18 2.40
CA LYS A 38 -15.14 -18.75 3.62
C LYS A 38 -14.34 -17.67 4.35
N GLN A 39 -13.03 -17.86 4.47
CA GLN A 39 -12.16 -16.87 5.09
C GLN A 39 -12.16 -15.55 4.30
N TYR A 40 -12.00 -15.62 2.97
CA TYR A 40 -12.06 -14.46 2.09
C TYR A 40 -13.39 -13.70 2.22
N ALA A 41 -14.52 -14.41 2.27
CA ALA A 41 -15.83 -13.80 2.43
C ALA A 41 -15.97 -13.09 3.79
N VAL A 42 -15.44 -13.68 4.87
CA VAL A 42 -15.42 -13.06 6.20
C VAL A 42 -14.57 -11.79 6.19
N GLU A 43 -13.37 -11.84 5.63
CA GLU A 43 -12.47 -10.68 5.53
C GLU A 43 -13.11 -9.55 4.69
N LEU A 44 -13.81 -9.90 3.60
CA LEU A 44 -14.53 -8.95 2.75
C LEU A 44 -15.66 -8.26 3.50
N LEU A 45 -16.49 -9.02 4.20
CA LEU A 45 -17.59 -8.45 4.96
C LEU A 45 -17.10 -7.55 6.10
N ASP A 46 -16.01 -7.92 6.77
CA ASP A 46 -15.41 -7.11 7.83
C ASP A 46 -14.88 -5.78 7.29
N GLU A 47 -14.11 -5.82 6.19
CA GLU A 47 -13.56 -4.60 5.59
C GLU A 47 -14.66 -3.68 5.02
N VAL A 48 -15.69 -4.26 4.39
CA VAL A 48 -16.87 -3.53 3.94
C VAL A 48 -17.59 -2.86 5.11
N SER A 49 -17.70 -3.56 6.25
CA SER A 49 -18.31 -2.99 7.46
C SER A 49 -17.52 -1.81 8.02
N LEU A 50 -16.19 -1.82 7.92
CA LEU A 50 -15.33 -0.71 8.33
C LEU A 50 -15.55 0.52 7.44
N TYR A 51 -15.62 0.33 6.12
CA TYR A 51 -15.92 1.42 5.18
C TYR A 51 -17.34 1.96 5.35
N GLU A 52 -18.31 1.09 5.62
CA GLU A 52 -19.68 1.48 5.97
C GLU A 52 -19.68 2.34 7.23
N LEU A 53 -19.03 1.90 8.31
CA LEU A 53 -18.93 2.63 9.57
C LEU A 53 -18.30 4.03 9.39
N GLN A 54 -17.26 4.15 8.56
CA GLN A 54 -16.64 5.44 8.25
C GLN A 54 -17.57 6.35 7.45
N HIS A 55 -18.28 5.78 6.47
CA HIS A 55 -19.22 6.54 5.65
C HIS A 55 -20.44 7.00 6.46
N ARG A 56 -20.97 6.11 7.31
CA ARG A 56 -22.11 6.37 8.21
C ARG A 56 -21.87 7.53 9.16
N ARG A 57 -20.63 7.67 9.67
CA ARG A 57 -20.25 8.83 10.50
C ARG A 57 -20.48 10.17 9.80
N ASN A 58 -20.51 10.19 8.46
CA ASN A 58 -20.56 11.41 7.66
C ASN A 58 -21.89 11.63 6.92
N THR A 59 -22.72 10.59 6.70
CA THR A 59 -23.87 10.71 5.76
C THR A 59 -25.23 10.32 6.34
N SER A 60 -25.35 9.18 7.03
CA SER A 60 -26.64 8.61 7.45
C SER A 60 -26.50 7.85 8.77
N ILE A 61 -27.57 7.67 9.52
CA ILE A 61 -27.58 6.87 10.77
C ILE A 61 -27.81 5.38 10.45
N VAL A 62 -28.38 5.07 9.29
CA VAL A 62 -28.76 3.71 8.88
C VAL A 62 -27.63 3.06 8.07
N PRO A 63 -27.32 1.77 8.29
CA PRO A 63 -26.31 1.08 7.51
C PRO A 63 -26.66 1.02 6.02
N GLN A 64 -25.72 1.43 5.17
CA GLN A 64 -25.89 1.38 3.72
C GLN A 64 -24.64 0.78 3.07
N TYR A 65 -24.81 -0.40 2.48
CA TYR A 65 -23.77 -1.08 1.74
C TYR A 65 -23.92 -0.78 0.26
N THR A 66 -22.92 -0.12 -0.32
CA THR A 66 -22.89 0.22 -1.74
C THR A 66 -21.89 -0.67 -2.49
N SER A 67 -22.16 -0.93 -3.77
CA SER A 67 -21.24 -1.67 -4.63
C SER A 67 -19.85 -1.03 -4.72
N ALA A 68 -19.77 0.31 -4.60
CA ALA A 68 -18.50 1.04 -4.56
C ALA A 68 -17.66 0.72 -3.31
N GLN A 69 -18.29 0.58 -2.14
CA GLN A 69 -17.61 0.17 -0.91
C GLN A 69 -17.13 -1.27 -1.00
N VAL A 70 -17.94 -2.17 -1.57
CA VAL A 70 -17.56 -3.57 -1.80
C VAL A 70 -16.35 -3.65 -2.74
N ALA A 71 -16.37 -2.95 -3.87
CA ALA A 71 -15.24 -2.93 -4.80
C ALA A 71 -13.96 -2.35 -4.16
N THR A 72 -14.09 -1.33 -3.31
CA THR A 72 -12.94 -0.76 -2.59
C THR A 72 -12.36 -1.74 -1.58
N ALA A 73 -13.21 -2.39 -0.79
CA ALA A 73 -12.82 -3.41 0.17
C ALA A 73 -12.17 -4.63 -0.51
N GLU A 74 -12.72 -5.06 -1.65
CA GLU A 74 -12.15 -6.13 -2.47
C GLU A 74 -10.73 -5.80 -2.94
N VAL A 75 -10.50 -4.57 -3.43
CA VAL A 75 -9.17 -4.10 -3.82
C VAL A 75 -8.22 -4.12 -2.61
N VAL A 76 -8.68 -3.71 -1.42
CA VAL A 76 -7.86 -3.74 -0.21
C VAL A 76 -7.49 -5.17 0.18
N ILE A 77 -8.43 -6.12 0.18
CA ILE A 77 -8.16 -7.51 0.58
C ILE A 77 -7.26 -8.21 -0.43
N ARG A 78 -7.51 -7.99 -1.73
CA ARG A 78 -6.63 -8.46 -2.79
C ARG A 78 -5.22 -7.89 -2.64
N ASN A 79 -5.11 -6.63 -2.22
CA ASN A 79 -3.84 -5.97 -1.92
C ASN A 79 -3.30 -6.25 -0.51
N ARG A 80 -4.03 -6.95 0.37
CA ARG A 80 -3.55 -7.44 1.66
C ARG A 80 -2.95 -8.83 1.52
N GLY A 81 -3.52 -9.67 0.65
CA GLY A 81 -2.93 -10.95 0.24
C GLY A 81 -1.64 -10.78 -0.57
N ILE A 82 -1.46 -9.64 -1.22
CA ILE A 82 -0.15 -9.10 -1.57
C ILE A 82 0.34 -8.40 -0.31
N THR A 83 1.04 -9.09 0.59
CA THR A 83 1.79 -8.40 1.64
C THR A 83 2.64 -7.34 0.94
N VAL A 84 2.22 -6.07 0.96
CA VAL A 84 3.12 -4.97 0.66
C VAL A 84 4.10 -5.07 1.81
N PRO A 85 5.32 -5.57 1.60
CA PRO A 85 6.27 -5.76 2.68
C PRO A 85 6.35 -4.41 3.39
N GLY A 86 6.14 -4.42 4.71
CA GLY A 86 6.09 -3.20 5.50
C GLY A 86 7.33 -2.39 5.16
N ARG A 87 7.13 -1.30 4.39
CA ARG A 87 8.24 -0.52 3.84
C ARG A 87 9.11 -0.12 5.01
N SER A 88 10.35 -0.58 5.01
CA SER A 88 11.30 -0.27 6.07
C SER A 88 11.37 1.25 6.22
N TRP A 89 11.25 1.76 7.45
CA TRP A 89 11.34 3.21 7.73
C TRP A 89 12.64 3.81 7.14
N TRP A 90 13.70 3.00 7.03
CA TRP A 90 14.95 3.38 6.36
C TRP A 90 14.77 3.82 4.90
N LEU A 91 13.83 3.24 4.15
CA LEU A 91 13.53 3.66 2.78
C LEU A 91 12.89 5.04 2.73
N VAL A 92 12.05 5.39 3.72
CA VAL A 92 11.46 6.72 3.84
C VAL A 92 12.54 7.75 4.16
N VAL A 93 13.44 7.45 5.09
CA VAL A 93 14.59 8.31 5.43
C VAL A 93 15.48 8.53 4.21
N GLY A 94 15.78 7.47 3.45
CA GLY A 94 16.58 7.57 2.23
C GLY A 94 15.94 8.48 1.17
N LYS A 95 14.61 8.39 0.97
CA LYS A 95 13.89 9.27 0.03
C LYS A 95 13.94 10.73 0.46
N VAL A 96 13.75 11.01 1.75
CA VAL A 96 13.88 12.36 2.30
C VAL A 96 15.29 12.91 2.07
N PHE A 97 16.32 12.09 2.28
CA PHE A 97 17.71 12.49 2.05
C PHE A 97 18.02 12.81 0.58
N ILE A 98 17.46 12.06 -0.37
CA ILE A 98 17.58 12.38 -1.80
C ILE A 98 16.98 13.75 -2.12
N TYR A 99 15.84 14.12 -1.53
CA TYR A 99 15.27 15.45 -1.75
C TYR A 99 16.18 16.57 -1.25
N ILE A 100 16.83 16.37 -0.09
CA ILE A 100 17.81 17.34 0.44
C ILE A 100 19.00 17.47 -0.54
N LEU A 101 19.51 16.35 -1.05
CA LEU A 101 20.60 16.37 -2.03
C LEU A 101 20.17 17.01 -3.35
N ALA A 102 18.95 16.78 -3.82
CA ALA A 102 18.43 17.41 -5.03
C ALA A 102 18.37 18.94 -4.91
N ILE A 103 17.97 19.46 -3.74
CA ILE A 103 18.00 20.90 -3.46
C ILE A 103 19.45 21.40 -3.50
N ALA A 104 20.38 20.70 -2.85
CA ALA A 104 21.80 21.08 -2.86
C ALA A 104 22.41 21.07 -4.28
N ILE A 105 22.04 20.11 -5.12
CA ILE A 105 22.45 20.03 -6.54
C ILE A 105 21.85 21.21 -7.33
N GLY A 106 20.57 21.53 -7.12
CA GLY A 106 19.91 22.67 -7.77
C GLY A 106 20.55 24.01 -7.40
N VAL A 107 20.87 24.22 -6.12
CA VAL A 107 21.53 25.44 -5.64
C VAL A 107 22.97 25.52 -6.15
N SER A 108 23.75 24.44 -6.01
CA SER A 108 25.16 24.43 -6.45
C SER A 108 25.32 24.56 -7.96
N SER A 109 24.46 23.92 -8.76
CA SER A 109 24.49 24.06 -10.24
C SER A 109 24.23 25.49 -10.70
N ASN A 110 23.30 26.20 -10.05
CA ASN A 110 23.03 27.61 -10.36
C ASN A 110 24.20 28.50 -9.95
N LEU A 111 24.73 28.31 -8.74
CA LEU A 111 25.82 29.14 -8.20
C LEU A 111 27.16 28.91 -8.89
N MET A 112 27.41 27.73 -9.46
CA MET A 112 28.61 27.47 -10.25
C MET A 112 28.67 28.30 -11.55
N ILE A 113 27.52 28.70 -12.09
CA ILE A 113 27.42 29.43 -13.37
C ILE A 113 27.46 30.95 -13.13
N GLN A 114 27.18 31.41 -11.92
CA GLN A 114 27.19 32.83 -11.58
C GLN A 114 28.63 33.39 -11.54
N SER A 115 28.79 34.63 -12.00
CA SER A 115 30.06 35.34 -11.99
C SER A 115 30.53 35.73 -10.58
N GLU A 116 29.58 35.99 -9.68
CA GLU A 116 29.84 36.33 -8.27
C GLU A 116 28.98 35.46 -7.34
N PRO A 117 29.34 34.19 -7.14
CA PRO A 117 28.62 33.34 -6.20
C PRO A 117 28.84 33.78 -4.76
N TRP A 118 27.77 33.76 -3.98
CA TRP A 118 27.83 34.00 -2.54
C TRP A 118 28.42 32.78 -1.79
N LEU A 119 29.00 33.02 -0.61
CA LEU A 119 29.65 32.06 0.31
C LEU A 119 30.93 31.38 -0.18
N LEU A 120 30.93 30.85 -1.39
CA LEU A 120 32.04 30.08 -1.95
C LEU A 120 32.37 30.60 -3.35
N PRO A 121 33.65 30.59 -3.75
CA PRO A 121 34.00 30.81 -5.14
C PRO A 121 33.39 29.72 -6.03
N SER A 122 33.28 29.96 -7.33
CA SER A 122 32.72 29.02 -8.31
C SER A 122 33.35 27.63 -8.23
N ALA A 123 34.67 27.55 -8.01
CA ALA A 123 35.40 26.30 -7.78
C ALA A 123 34.94 25.55 -6.52
N GLY A 124 34.54 26.26 -5.46
CA GLY A 124 33.99 25.68 -4.24
C GLY A 124 32.59 25.10 -4.47
N TRP A 125 31.72 25.82 -5.19
CA TRP A 125 30.39 25.31 -5.56
C TRP A 125 30.46 24.13 -6.54
N MET A 126 31.44 24.13 -7.44
CA MET A 126 31.72 22.99 -8.31
C MET A 126 32.11 21.75 -7.49
N ALA A 127 32.93 21.89 -6.45
CA ALA A 127 33.26 20.77 -5.56
C ALA A 127 32.01 20.23 -4.82
N VAL A 128 31.13 21.12 -4.33
CA VAL A 128 29.86 20.72 -3.70
C VAL A 128 28.98 19.96 -4.68
N PHE A 129 28.83 20.45 -5.91
CA PHE A 129 28.08 19.77 -6.97
C PHE A 129 28.65 18.37 -7.25
N CYS A 130 29.97 18.27 -7.42
CA CYS A 130 30.66 17.00 -7.67
C CYS A 130 30.60 16.01 -6.50
N LEU A 131 30.32 16.46 -5.27
CA LEU A 131 30.12 15.57 -4.11
C LEU A 131 28.64 15.17 -3.96
N CYS A 132 27.72 16.11 -4.20
CA CYS A 132 26.28 15.87 -4.06
C CYS A 132 25.71 14.96 -5.14
N VAL A 133 26.18 15.07 -6.40
CA VAL A 133 25.66 14.24 -7.50
C VAL A 133 25.98 12.75 -7.32
N PRO A 134 27.23 12.32 -7.09
CA PRO A 134 27.54 10.91 -6.90
C PRO A 134 26.92 10.33 -5.62
N SER A 135 26.83 11.13 -4.54
CA SER A 135 26.17 10.70 -3.31
C SER A 135 24.67 10.50 -3.51
N ALA A 136 23.99 11.38 -4.25
CA ALA A 136 22.58 11.22 -4.59
C ALA A 136 22.34 9.96 -5.43
N VAL A 137 23.17 9.72 -6.45
CA VAL A 137 23.11 8.50 -7.27
C VAL A 137 23.34 7.25 -6.41
N SER A 138 24.33 7.27 -5.52
CA SER A 138 24.64 6.13 -4.64
C SER A 138 23.47 5.77 -3.73
N VAL A 139 22.83 6.78 -3.12
CA VAL A 139 21.65 6.59 -2.27
C VAL A 139 20.46 6.08 -3.08
N LEU A 140 20.26 6.60 -4.30
CA LEU A 140 19.19 6.15 -5.18
C LEU A 140 19.35 4.68 -5.57
N VAL A 141 20.56 4.27 -5.94
CA VAL A 141 20.88 2.86 -6.23
C VAL A 141 20.65 2.00 -4.98
N ALA A 142 21.07 2.44 -3.80
CA ALA A 142 20.87 1.70 -2.56
C ALA A 142 19.38 1.50 -2.22
N ILE A 143 18.55 2.53 -2.45
CA ILE A 143 17.09 2.45 -2.26
C ILE A 143 16.46 1.49 -3.26
N GLU A 144 16.82 1.57 -4.55
CA GLU A 144 16.29 0.67 -5.58
C GLU A 144 16.67 -0.79 -5.31
N VAL A 145 17.92 -1.05 -4.91
CA VAL A 145 18.37 -2.40 -4.53
C VAL A 145 17.65 -2.91 -3.29
N ALA A 146 17.45 -2.06 -2.28
CA ALA A 146 16.71 -2.42 -1.08
C ALA A 146 15.23 -2.69 -1.38
N GLU A 147 14.57 -1.86 -2.20
CA GLU A 147 13.19 -2.08 -2.63
C GLU A 147 13.06 -3.35 -3.48
N HIS A 148 14.02 -3.64 -4.36
CA HIS A 148 14.01 -4.88 -5.15
C HIS A 148 14.16 -6.12 -4.26
N LYS A 149 15.04 -6.05 -3.26
CA LYS A 149 15.24 -7.13 -2.28
C LYS A 149 14.01 -7.35 -1.39
N GLU A 150 13.32 -6.28 -1.00
CA GLU A 150 12.06 -6.38 -0.25
C GLU A 150 10.92 -6.96 -1.08
N ARG A 151 10.85 -6.65 -2.39
CA ARG A 151 9.82 -7.21 -3.29
C ARG A 151 10.00 -8.70 -3.60
N ASN A 152 11.23 -9.22 -3.51
CA ASN A 152 11.55 -10.63 -3.81
C ASN A 152 11.61 -11.53 -2.55
N ARG A 153 11.23 -11.00 -1.38
CA ARG A 153 11.08 -11.75 -0.12
C ARG A 153 9.61 -12.06 0.13
#